data_AF-A0A7X3UJG1-F1
#
_entry.id   AF-A0A7X3UJG1-F1
#
_cell.length_a   1.000
_cell.length_b   1.000
_cell.length_c   1.000
_cell.angle_alpha   90.00
_cell.angle_beta   90.00
_cell.angle_gamma   90.00
#
_symmetry.space_group_name_H-M   'P 1'
#
loop_
_entity.id
_entity.type
_entity.pdbx_description
1 polymer ?
#
loop_
_entity_poly.entity_id
_entity_poly.type
_entity_poly.pdbx_seq_one_letter_code
_entity_poly.pdbx_strand_id
1 'polypeptide(L)'
;MLKPKNMLTLKGQRPTRRSDGVESDLLLWWEDFYVPVFEYILPKMGTLAGKKVLELGTGTGGTATLLAKRGASVIGIDLLPFRLAEAKARASEHDVAESVNFALMDAMHLAFPDNTFDFIISKSVLVFTEHAQTAKECYRVLKPGGKAIFIENMRYHPMVWLYRKMFLKYSTKLRYFSIRDVETVGTEFDNLEHREFHLSAVSALFWRKCITIPVLYRTFLRLLKAIDTTLLKCLPFLKRFCWITAMVCQKN
;
A
#
# COMPACT_ATOMS: atom_id res chain seq x y z
N MET A 1 -19.52 2.90 25.64
CA MET A 1 -20.24 3.86 24.76
C MET A 1 -19.76 5.28 25.07
N LEU A 2 -18.76 5.79 24.35
CA LEU A 2 -18.39 7.21 24.36
C LEU A 2 -17.89 7.54 22.94
N LYS A 3 -18.71 8.28 22.18
CA LYS A 3 -18.40 8.75 20.83
C LYS A 3 -17.29 9.82 20.91
N PRO A 4 -16.23 9.75 20.08
CA PRO A 4 -15.38 10.92 19.86
C PRO A 4 -16.18 11.94 19.04
N LYS A 5 -16.57 13.05 19.67
CA LYS A 5 -17.03 14.26 18.99
C LYS A 5 -15.84 14.91 18.29
N ASN A 6 -16.09 15.42 17.09
CA ASN A 6 -15.19 16.22 16.24
C ASN A 6 -14.24 15.43 15.34
N MET A 7 -14.80 14.47 14.60
CA MET A 7 -14.28 14.11 13.28
C MET A 7 -15.13 14.87 12.26
N LEU A 8 -14.63 16.03 11.83
CA LEU A 8 -15.21 16.79 10.71
C LEU A 8 -15.40 15.83 9.55
N THR A 9 -16.66 15.54 9.27
CA THR A 9 -17.11 14.83 8.09
C THR A 9 -16.75 15.71 6.91
N LEU A 10 -15.64 15.42 6.23
CA LEU A 10 -15.39 15.92 4.88
C LEU A 10 -16.35 15.19 3.93
N LYS A 11 -17.64 15.52 4.05
CA LYS A 11 -18.64 15.26 3.02
C LYS A 11 -18.34 16.23 1.88
N GLY A 12 -18.07 15.67 0.70
CA GLY A 12 -18.36 16.33 -0.56
C GLY A 12 -17.22 17.17 -1.16
N GLN A 13 -16.21 16.51 -1.72
CA GLN A 13 -15.71 16.85 -3.06
C GLN A 13 -15.28 15.54 -3.72
N ARG A 14 -15.97 15.12 -4.80
CA ARG A 14 -15.46 14.04 -5.66
C ARG A 14 -14.11 14.49 -6.21
N PRO A 15 -13.03 13.69 -6.11
CA PRO A 15 -11.79 14.02 -6.81
C PRO A 15 -12.13 14.12 -8.30
N THR A 16 -11.80 15.25 -8.91
CA THR A 16 -11.86 15.42 -10.37
C THR A 16 -11.05 14.29 -11.01
N ARG A 17 -11.68 13.52 -11.91
CA ARG A 17 -11.07 12.43 -12.67
C ARG A 17 -9.72 12.89 -13.25
N ARG A 18 -8.61 12.43 -12.68
CA ARG A 18 -7.27 12.73 -13.17
C ARG A 18 -6.98 11.81 -14.37
N SER A 19 -6.18 12.30 -15.31
CA SER A 19 -5.78 11.59 -16.53
C SER A 19 -4.47 10.79 -16.35
N ASP A 20 -4.06 10.54 -15.12
CA ASP A 20 -2.96 9.64 -14.79
C ASP A 20 -3.45 8.20 -14.98
N GLY A 21 -2.63 7.31 -15.55
CA GLY A 21 -3.00 5.91 -15.85
C GLY A 21 -3.34 5.04 -14.63
N VAL A 22 -3.47 5.65 -13.45
CA VAL A 22 -3.85 5.05 -12.17
C VAL A 22 -5.02 5.87 -11.60
N GLU A 23 -6.20 5.25 -11.47
CA GLU A 23 -7.38 5.87 -10.86
C GLU A 23 -7.08 6.25 -9.40
N SER A 24 -6.68 7.51 -9.17
CA SER A 24 -6.06 7.95 -7.92
C SER A 24 -7.04 7.95 -6.73
N ASP A 25 -8.34 8.10 -7.00
CA ASP A 25 -9.41 8.04 -6.02
C ASP A 25 -9.49 6.68 -5.31
N LEU A 26 -9.09 5.60 -6.01
CA LEU A 26 -9.02 4.25 -5.44
C LEU A 26 -7.82 4.03 -4.53
N LEU A 27 -6.78 4.88 -4.61
CA LEU A 27 -5.56 4.70 -3.81
C LEU A 27 -5.72 5.08 -2.35
N LEU A 28 -6.81 5.76 -1.99
CA LEU A 28 -7.24 6.20 -0.66
C LEU A 28 -6.18 6.78 0.26
N TRP A 29 -6.45 7.99 0.75
CA TRP A 29 -5.64 8.73 1.71
C TRP A 29 -4.20 8.92 1.19
N TRP A 30 -3.83 10.18 0.91
CA TRP A 30 -2.47 10.55 0.51
C TRP A 30 -2.13 10.04 -0.91
N GLU A 31 -3.07 10.18 -1.84
CA GLU A 31 -2.96 9.81 -3.26
C GLU A 31 -1.61 10.22 -3.88
N ASP A 32 -1.17 11.46 -3.62
CA ASP A 32 0.07 11.99 -4.17
C ASP A 32 1.35 11.22 -3.73
N PHE A 33 1.24 10.43 -2.65
CA PHE A 33 2.30 9.58 -2.11
C PHE A 33 2.18 8.12 -2.58
N TYR A 34 0.98 7.61 -2.81
CA TYR A 34 0.81 6.24 -3.30
C TYR A 34 0.89 6.12 -4.83
N VAL A 35 0.52 7.15 -5.61
CA VAL A 35 0.62 7.10 -7.08
C VAL A 35 2.03 6.68 -7.55
N PRO A 36 3.15 7.29 -7.09
CA PRO A 36 4.48 6.87 -7.52
C PRO A 36 4.86 5.43 -7.13
N VAL A 37 4.28 4.94 -6.04
CA VAL A 37 4.48 3.56 -5.59
C VAL A 37 3.76 2.60 -6.54
N PHE A 38 2.51 2.92 -6.90
CA PHE A 38 1.73 2.14 -7.86
C PHE A 38 2.31 2.18 -9.28
N GLU A 39 2.85 3.32 -9.71
CA GLU A 39 3.59 3.45 -10.98
C GLU A 39 4.83 2.54 -11.02
N TYR A 40 5.45 2.27 -9.87
CA TYR A 40 6.59 1.36 -9.77
C TYR A 40 6.16 -0.12 -9.72
N ILE A 41 5.10 -0.47 -8.99
CA ILE A 41 4.71 -1.88 -8.78
C ILE A 41 3.84 -2.45 -9.90
N LEU A 42 2.93 -1.69 -10.50
CA LEU A 42 1.99 -2.21 -11.51
C LEU A 42 2.71 -2.78 -12.74
N PRO A 43 3.75 -2.12 -13.33
CA PRO A 43 4.50 -2.72 -14.44
C PRO A 43 5.18 -4.04 -14.07
N LYS A 44 5.56 -4.23 -12.79
CA LYS A 44 6.22 -5.45 -12.32
C LYS A 44 5.27 -6.62 -12.13
N MET A 45 3.98 -6.33 -11.92
CA MET A 45 2.91 -7.32 -11.96
C MET A 45 2.58 -7.75 -13.40
N GLY A 46 2.95 -6.96 -14.41
CA GLY A 46 2.65 -7.29 -15.81
C GLY A 46 1.14 -7.23 -16.09
N THR A 47 0.65 -8.12 -16.97
CA THR A 47 -0.79 -8.20 -17.27
C THR A 47 -1.57 -8.81 -16.11
N LEU A 48 -2.67 -8.14 -15.74
CA LEU A 48 -3.58 -8.59 -14.69
C LEU A 48 -4.82 -9.32 -15.23
N ALA A 49 -5.09 -9.21 -16.53
CA ALA A 49 -6.24 -9.84 -17.15
C ALA A 49 -6.20 -11.36 -16.97
N GLY A 50 -7.25 -11.92 -16.37
CA GLY A 50 -7.37 -13.35 -16.08
C GLY A 50 -6.47 -13.85 -14.95
N LYS A 51 -5.80 -12.96 -14.21
CA LYS A 51 -4.91 -13.32 -13.09
C LYS A 51 -5.67 -13.38 -11.78
N LYS A 52 -5.31 -14.34 -10.92
CA LYS A 52 -5.88 -14.46 -9.59
C LYS A 52 -5.01 -13.71 -8.57
N VAL A 53 -5.61 -12.75 -7.87
CA VAL A 53 -4.89 -11.87 -6.93
C VAL A 53 -5.46 -11.99 -5.53
N LEU A 54 -4.59 -12.07 -4.53
CA LEU A 54 -4.95 -11.95 -3.12
C LEU A 54 -4.53 -10.56 -2.59
N GLU A 55 -5.47 -9.78 -2.05
CA GLU A 55 -5.15 -8.57 -1.29
C GLU A 55 -5.24 -8.85 0.22
N LEU A 56 -4.13 -8.65 0.93
CA LEU A 56 -4.07 -8.71 2.39
C LEU A 56 -4.48 -7.36 2.96
N GLY A 57 -5.37 -7.37 3.97
CA GLY A 57 -5.90 -6.16 4.63
C GLY A 57 -6.51 -5.16 3.65
N THR A 58 -7.51 -5.62 2.89
CA THR A 58 -8.17 -4.84 1.83
C THR A 58 -8.80 -3.54 2.31
N GLY A 59 -9.10 -3.43 3.61
CA GLY A 59 -9.76 -2.27 4.19
C GLY A 59 -11.06 -1.99 3.45
N THR A 60 -11.20 -0.77 2.95
CA THR A 60 -12.37 -0.35 2.14
C THR A 60 -12.35 -0.82 0.67
N GLY A 61 -11.42 -1.68 0.24
CA GLY A 61 -11.42 -2.30 -1.09
C GLY A 61 -10.89 -1.46 -2.26
N GLY A 62 -10.14 -0.39 -1.99
CA GLY A 62 -9.62 0.51 -3.03
C GLY A 62 -8.66 -0.18 -4.01
N THR A 63 -7.65 -0.88 -3.49
CA THR A 63 -6.69 -1.62 -4.33
C THR A 63 -7.35 -2.80 -5.03
N ALA A 64 -8.18 -3.59 -4.34
CA ALA A 64 -8.92 -4.67 -4.97
C ALA A 64 -9.75 -4.19 -6.17
N THR A 65 -10.48 -3.08 -6.00
CA THR A 65 -11.26 -2.46 -7.08
C THR A 65 -10.35 -2.05 -8.25
N LEU A 66 -9.21 -1.42 -7.95
CA LEU A 66 -8.24 -0.97 -8.95
C LEU A 66 -7.66 -2.12 -9.79
N LEU A 67 -7.38 -3.26 -9.15
CA LEU A 67 -6.82 -4.44 -9.80
C LEU A 67 -7.90 -5.19 -10.59
N ALA A 68 -9.13 -5.27 -10.07
CA ALA A 68 -10.26 -5.87 -10.77
C ALA A 68 -10.63 -5.11 -12.05
N LYS A 69 -10.60 -3.77 -12.01
CA LYS A 69 -10.75 -2.93 -13.22
C LYS A 69 -9.68 -3.19 -14.29
N ARG A 70 -8.54 -3.77 -13.91
CA ARG A 70 -7.47 -4.21 -14.83
C ARG A 70 -7.63 -5.66 -15.28
N GLY A 71 -8.75 -6.30 -14.97
CA GLY A 71 -9.11 -7.66 -15.40
C GLY A 71 -8.68 -8.78 -14.46
N ALA A 72 -8.20 -8.47 -13.25
CA ALA A 72 -7.88 -9.50 -12.25
C ALA A 72 -9.14 -10.04 -11.57
N SER A 73 -9.10 -11.32 -11.20
CA SER A 73 -10.01 -11.90 -10.21
C SER A 73 -9.39 -11.72 -8.82
N VAL A 74 -9.94 -10.83 -8.01
CA VAL A 74 -9.36 -10.46 -6.72
C VAL A 74 -10.11 -11.12 -5.56
N ILE A 75 -9.35 -11.61 -4.57
CA ILE A 75 -9.86 -11.96 -3.25
C ILE A 75 -9.22 -11.00 -2.25
N GLY A 76 -10.00 -10.14 -1.62
CA GLY A 76 -9.54 -9.25 -0.55
C GLY A 76 -9.87 -9.83 0.83
N ILE A 77 -8.89 -9.84 1.74
CA ILE A 77 -9.11 -10.28 3.12
C ILE A 77 -8.88 -9.15 4.12
N ASP A 78 -9.60 -9.18 5.24
CA ASP A 78 -9.41 -8.26 6.37
C ASP A 78 -9.84 -8.94 7.68
N LEU A 79 -9.42 -8.41 8.82
CA LEU A 79 -9.84 -8.85 10.15
C LEU A 79 -11.08 -8.08 10.67
N LEU A 80 -11.50 -7.04 9.96
CA LEU A 80 -12.57 -6.14 10.39
C LEU A 80 -13.82 -6.32 9.50
N PRO A 81 -14.90 -6.94 9.99
CA PRO A 81 -16.11 -7.17 9.20
C PRO A 81 -16.72 -5.91 8.57
N PHE A 82 -16.65 -4.77 9.27
CA PHE A 82 -17.16 -3.50 8.76
C PHE A 82 -16.36 -2.98 7.56
N ARG A 83 -15.05 -3.27 7.48
CA ARG A 83 -14.22 -2.94 6.31
C ARG A 83 -14.62 -3.75 5.09
N LEU A 84 -14.90 -5.03 5.28
CA LEU A 84 -15.40 -5.90 4.20
C LEU A 84 -16.74 -5.41 3.64
N ALA A 85 -17.63 -4.88 4.49
CA ALA A 85 -18.88 -4.27 4.03
C ALA A 85 -18.62 -3.01 3.19
N GLU A 86 -17.72 -2.12 3.64
CA GLU A 86 -17.30 -0.94 2.86
C GLU A 86 -16.66 -1.34 1.52
N ALA A 87 -15.84 -2.39 1.51
CA ALA A 87 -15.17 -2.90 0.31
C ALA A 87 -16.15 -3.47 -0.72
N LYS A 88 -17.16 -4.24 -0.28
CA LYS A 88 -18.24 -4.75 -1.13
C LYS A 88 -19.05 -3.63 -1.76
N ALA A 89 -19.39 -2.61 -0.97
CA ALA A 89 -20.10 -1.43 -1.47
C ALA A 89 -19.28 -0.73 -2.56
N ARG A 90 -17.99 -0.49 -2.32
CA ARG A 90 -17.11 0.13 -3.31
C ARG A 90 -16.98 -0.70 -4.60
N ALA A 91 -16.77 -2.00 -4.49
CA ALA A 91 -16.67 -2.85 -5.68
C ALA A 91 -17.95 -2.78 -6.54
N SER A 92 -19.12 -2.64 -5.89
CA SER A 92 -20.40 -2.45 -6.57
C SER A 92 -20.52 -1.06 -7.20
N GLU A 93 -20.11 0.00 -6.51
CA GLU A 93 -20.11 1.39 -7.02
C GLU A 93 -19.21 1.58 -8.26
N HIS A 94 -18.25 0.68 -8.47
CA HIS A 94 -17.29 0.72 -9.56
C HIS A 94 -17.48 -0.41 -10.59
N ASP A 95 -18.63 -1.09 -10.56
CA ASP A 95 -19.03 -2.13 -11.53
C ASP A 95 -18.04 -3.31 -11.64
N VAL A 96 -17.40 -3.70 -10.53
CA VAL A 96 -16.45 -4.83 -10.46
C VAL A 96 -16.81 -5.88 -9.42
N ALA A 97 -18.05 -5.86 -8.91
CA ALA A 97 -18.51 -6.79 -7.88
C ALA A 97 -18.37 -8.27 -8.27
N GLU A 98 -18.48 -8.61 -9.56
CA GLU A 98 -18.31 -9.98 -10.06
C GLU A 98 -16.84 -10.43 -10.10
N SER A 99 -15.90 -9.47 -10.12
CA SER A 99 -14.47 -9.73 -10.21
C SER A 99 -13.75 -9.68 -8.86
N VAL A 100 -14.46 -9.35 -7.76
CA VAL A 100 -13.88 -9.21 -6.43
C VAL A 100 -14.70 -9.92 -5.36
N ASN A 101 -14.05 -10.80 -4.61
CA ASN A 101 -14.61 -11.43 -3.43
C ASN A 101 -13.91 -10.94 -2.16
N PHE A 102 -14.66 -10.84 -1.06
CA PHE A 102 -14.14 -10.35 0.22
C PHE A 102 -14.43 -11.32 1.36
N ALA A 103 -13.41 -11.64 2.15
CA ALA A 103 -13.52 -12.62 3.24
C ALA A 103 -12.86 -12.13 4.55
N LEU A 104 -13.42 -12.54 5.69
CA LEU A 104 -12.83 -12.34 7.00
C LEU A 104 -11.73 -13.39 7.20
N MET A 105 -10.46 -12.99 7.23
CA MET A 105 -9.34 -13.91 7.32
C MET A 105 -8.08 -13.23 7.89
N ASP A 106 -7.30 -14.00 8.65
CA ASP A 106 -5.99 -13.59 9.15
C ASP A 106 -4.92 -13.86 8.08
N ALA A 107 -4.14 -12.83 7.73
CA ALA A 107 -3.05 -12.94 6.77
C ALA A 107 -1.91 -13.87 7.23
N MET A 108 -1.82 -14.18 8.53
CA MET A 108 -0.86 -15.13 9.09
C MET A 108 -1.34 -16.59 9.04
N HIS A 109 -2.59 -16.82 8.63
CA HIS A 109 -3.24 -18.13 8.57
C HIS A 109 -4.22 -18.20 7.37
N LEU A 110 -3.68 -18.34 6.17
CA LEU A 110 -4.45 -18.28 4.93
C LEU A 110 -5.14 -19.64 4.66
N ALA A 111 -6.47 -19.64 4.63
CA ALA A 111 -7.27 -20.81 4.30
C ALA A 111 -7.36 -21.08 2.78
N PHE A 112 -6.24 -20.98 2.09
CA PHE A 112 -6.12 -21.26 0.65
C PHE A 112 -5.14 -22.41 0.40
N PRO A 113 -5.34 -23.22 -0.65
CA PRO A 113 -4.36 -24.20 -1.08
C PRO A 113 -3.04 -23.54 -1.52
N ASP A 114 -1.99 -24.34 -1.53
CA ASP A 114 -0.70 -23.96 -2.07
C ASP A 114 -0.82 -23.57 -3.55
N ASN A 115 0.05 -22.68 -4.03
CA ASN A 115 0.14 -22.31 -5.45
C ASN A 115 -1.20 -21.83 -6.07
N THR A 116 -1.99 -21.06 -5.32
CA THR A 116 -3.30 -20.59 -5.74
C THR A 116 -3.26 -19.26 -6.50
N PHE A 117 -2.40 -18.33 -6.11
CA PHE A 117 -2.44 -16.94 -6.59
C PHE A 117 -1.29 -16.61 -7.54
N ASP A 118 -1.59 -15.86 -8.60
CA ASP A 118 -0.56 -15.29 -9.48
C ASP A 118 0.12 -14.09 -8.81
N PHE A 119 -0.66 -13.28 -8.09
CA PHE A 119 -0.15 -12.15 -7.32
C PHE A 119 -0.73 -12.09 -5.92
N ILE A 120 0.08 -11.60 -4.99
CA ILE A 120 -0.35 -11.19 -3.66
C ILE A 120 0.01 -9.72 -3.51
N ILE A 121 -0.88 -8.90 -2.94
CA ILE A 121 -0.59 -7.51 -2.65
C ILE A 121 -1.01 -7.16 -1.22
N SER A 122 -0.23 -6.30 -0.58
CA SER A 122 -0.54 -5.76 0.74
C SER A 122 -0.12 -4.30 0.81
N LYS A 123 -0.95 -3.47 1.44
CA LYS A 123 -0.67 -2.04 1.63
C LYS A 123 -0.86 -1.64 3.09
N SER A 124 0.25 -1.44 3.80
CA SER A 124 0.29 -1.00 5.20
C SER A 124 -0.40 -1.96 6.17
N VAL A 125 -0.19 -3.27 5.97
CA VAL A 125 -0.85 -4.32 6.76
C VAL A 125 0.15 -5.15 7.55
N LEU A 126 1.34 -5.40 7.02
CA LEU A 126 2.32 -6.27 7.69
C LEU A 126 2.79 -5.67 9.02
N VAL A 127 2.69 -4.34 9.19
CA VAL A 127 2.87 -3.64 10.47
C VAL A 127 2.02 -4.25 11.61
N PHE A 128 0.90 -4.91 11.31
CA PHE A 128 0.01 -5.55 12.26
C PHE A 128 0.24 -7.06 12.44
N THR A 129 1.11 -7.68 11.63
CA THR A 129 1.31 -9.14 11.57
C THR A 129 2.75 -9.53 11.88
N GLU A 130 2.99 -10.80 12.22
CA GLU A 130 4.35 -11.32 12.28
C GLU A 130 4.88 -11.46 10.85
N HIS A 131 5.90 -10.67 10.51
CA HIS A 131 6.34 -10.49 9.12
C HIS A 131 6.77 -11.82 8.49
N ALA A 132 7.60 -12.59 9.19
CA ALA A 132 8.10 -13.88 8.70
C ALA A 132 6.97 -14.91 8.53
N GLN A 133 6.03 -14.98 9.48
CA GLN A 133 4.88 -15.89 9.36
C GLN A 133 3.99 -15.50 8.18
N THR A 134 3.71 -14.21 8.01
CA THR A 134 2.92 -13.70 6.88
C THR A 134 3.62 -13.98 5.55
N ALA A 135 4.94 -13.76 5.48
CA ALA A 135 5.74 -14.03 4.29
C ALA A 135 5.72 -15.52 3.91
N LYS A 136 5.83 -16.43 4.89
CA LYS A 136 5.69 -17.88 4.69
C LYS A 136 4.35 -18.28 4.11
N GLU A 137 3.25 -17.79 4.70
CA GLU A 137 1.90 -18.05 4.17
C GLU A 137 1.73 -17.49 2.75
N CYS A 138 2.27 -16.30 2.49
CA CYS A 138 2.26 -15.73 1.15
C CYS A 138 3.04 -16.62 0.16
N TYR A 139 4.25 -17.04 0.49
CA TYR A 139 5.06 -17.92 -0.37
C TYR A 139 4.34 -19.24 -0.66
N ARG A 140 3.70 -19.83 0.35
CA ARG A 140 2.95 -21.08 0.22
C ARG A 140 1.81 -20.96 -0.80
N VAL A 141 0.95 -19.94 -0.66
CA VAL A 141 -0.22 -19.78 -1.54
C VAL A 141 0.09 -19.13 -2.90
N LEU A 142 1.30 -18.60 -3.08
CA LEU A 142 1.76 -18.04 -4.35
C LEU A 142 2.15 -19.16 -5.33
N LYS A 143 1.75 -19.05 -6.59
CA LYS A 143 2.17 -19.96 -7.67
C LYS A 143 3.67 -19.84 -7.93
N PRO A 144 4.33 -20.89 -8.47
CA PRO A 144 5.63 -20.74 -9.12
C PRO A 144 5.55 -19.68 -10.23
N GLY A 145 6.55 -18.80 -10.30
CA GLY A 145 6.56 -17.60 -11.15
C GLY A 145 5.68 -16.44 -10.64
N GLY A 146 4.93 -16.62 -9.56
CA GLY A 146 4.07 -15.59 -8.97
C GLY A 146 4.87 -14.53 -8.19
N LYS A 147 4.24 -13.38 -7.94
CA LYS A 147 4.87 -12.27 -7.19
C LYS A 147 4.01 -11.79 -6.01
N ALA A 148 4.65 -11.57 -4.87
CA ALA A 148 4.08 -10.89 -3.72
C ALA A 148 4.59 -9.44 -3.65
N ILE A 149 3.67 -8.48 -3.48
CA ILE A 149 3.95 -7.06 -3.46
C ILE A 149 3.57 -6.50 -2.09
N PHE A 150 4.54 -5.95 -1.36
CA PHE A 150 4.31 -5.37 -0.04
C PHE A 150 4.64 -3.88 -0.07
N ILE A 151 3.65 -3.03 0.23
CA ILE A 151 3.81 -1.57 0.35
C ILE A 151 3.71 -1.21 1.81
N GLU A 152 4.85 -0.92 2.44
CA GLU A 152 4.93 -0.80 3.89
C GLU A 152 5.51 0.52 4.37
N ASN A 153 5.10 0.90 5.57
CA ASN A 153 5.56 2.13 6.19
C ASN A 153 6.86 1.89 6.97
N MET A 154 7.86 2.70 6.66
CA MET A 154 9.18 2.65 7.29
C MET A 154 9.18 3.30 8.68
N ARG A 155 10.10 2.82 9.52
CA ARG A 155 10.20 3.17 10.94
C ARG A 155 10.91 4.50 11.21
N TYR A 156 11.99 4.79 10.50
CA TYR A 156 12.98 5.79 10.92
C TYR A 156 12.86 7.16 10.26
N HIS A 157 11.84 7.40 9.43
CA HIS A 157 11.64 8.72 8.85
C HIS A 157 11.43 9.77 9.97
N PRO A 158 12.29 10.79 10.14
CA PRO A 158 12.27 11.68 11.31
C PRO A 158 10.95 12.44 11.51
N MET A 159 10.44 13.09 10.45
CA MET A 159 9.18 13.85 10.53
C MET A 159 7.97 12.95 10.79
N VAL A 160 7.88 11.81 10.10
CA VAL A 160 6.79 10.84 10.30
C VAL A 160 6.85 10.22 11.69
N TRP A 161 8.05 9.90 12.17
CA TRP A 161 8.26 9.41 13.53
C TRP A 161 7.79 10.43 14.57
N LEU A 162 8.16 11.70 14.41
CA LEU A 162 7.72 12.78 15.30
C LEU A 162 6.19 12.94 15.25
N TYR A 163 5.60 12.96 14.06
CA TYR A 163 4.15 13.00 13.86
C TYR A 163 3.44 11.83 14.55
N ARG A 164 3.94 10.60 14.37
CA ARG A 164 3.41 9.39 15.03
C ARG A 164 3.47 9.51 16.54
N LYS A 165 4.57 10.05 17.09
CA LYS A 165 4.75 10.23 18.54
C LYS A 165 3.81 11.28 19.12
N MET A 166 3.52 12.35 18.36
CA MET A 166 2.70 13.47 18.84
C MET A 166 1.20 13.24 18.69
N PHE A 167 0.75 12.62 17.58
CA PHE A 167 -0.68 12.64 17.20
C PHE A 167 -1.34 11.27 17.13
N LEU A 168 -0.57 10.20 16.96
CA LEU A 168 -1.12 8.86 17.02
C LEU A 168 -0.93 8.34 18.44
N LYS A 169 -1.94 7.67 19.01
CA LYS A 169 -1.73 6.84 20.20
C LYS A 169 -0.75 5.76 19.79
N TYR A 170 0.54 6.02 20.02
CA TYR A 170 1.63 5.19 19.57
C TYR A 170 1.47 3.82 20.21
N SER A 171 0.94 2.86 19.46
CA SER A 171 0.93 1.48 19.89
C SER A 171 2.34 0.94 19.68
N THR A 172 3.02 0.63 20.78
CA THR A 172 4.32 -0.04 20.76
C THR A 172 4.27 -1.41 20.08
N LYS A 173 3.08 -1.94 19.80
CA LYS A 173 2.84 -3.22 19.12
C LYS A 173 2.94 -3.14 17.59
N LEU A 174 2.98 -1.94 17.00
CA LEU A 174 3.10 -1.78 15.54
C LEU A 174 4.55 -2.04 15.09
N ARG A 175 4.72 -3.00 14.18
CA ARG A 175 6.01 -3.43 13.64
C ARG A 175 6.32 -2.67 12.34
N TYR A 176 6.61 -1.37 12.45
CA TYR A 176 7.06 -0.60 11.28
C TYR A 176 8.38 -1.14 10.71
N PHE A 177 8.49 -1.13 9.39
CA PHE A 177 9.61 -1.75 8.69
C PHE A 177 10.91 -0.95 8.86
N SER A 178 11.98 -1.67 9.14
CA SER A 178 13.35 -1.25 8.84
C SER A 178 13.84 -1.93 7.56
N ILE A 179 14.98 -1.50 7.03
CA ILE A 179 15.63 -2.18 5.89
C ILE A 179 15.93 -3.65 6.22
N ARG A 180 16.28 -3.95 7.48
CA ARG A 180 16.52 -5.34 7.92
C ARG A 180 15.25 -6.18 7.87
N ASP A 181 14.09 -5.59 8.16
CA ASP A 181 12.80 -6.30 8.08
C ASP A 181 12.43 -6.58 6.61
N VAL A 182 12.75 -5.65 5.70
CA VAL A 182 12.61 -5.86 4.24
C VAL A 182 13.44 -7.05 3.78
N GLU A 183 14.71 -7.10 4.19
CA GLU A 183 15.62 -8.20 3.86
C GLU A 183 15.12 -9.52 4.47
N THR A 184 14.68 -9.52 5.73
CA THR A 184 14.17 -10.70 6.44
C THR A 184 12.89 -11.25 5.79
N VAL A 185 11.97 -10.40 5.35
CA VAL A 185 10.82 -10.85 4.57
C VAL A 185 11.27 -11.38 3.20
N GLY A 186 12.28 -10.75 2.60
CA GLY A 186 12.87 -11.16 1.34
C GLY A 186 13.50 -12.55 1.35
N THR A 187 14.07 -12.99 2.47
CA THR A 187 14.71 -14.32 2.57
C THR A 187 13.75 -15.49 2.42
N GLU A 188 12.44 -15.26 2.59
CA GLU A 188 11.41 -16.30 2.36
C GLU A 188 11.11 -16.50 0.86
N PHE A 189 11.60 -15.62 -0.03
CA PHE A 189 11.34 -15.66 -1.47
C PHE A 189 12.63 -15.87 -2.27
N ASP A 190 12.49 -16.36 -3.49
CA ASP A 190 13.64 -16.66 -4.36
C ASP A 190 14.31 -15.41 -4.94
N ASN A 191 13.55 -14.31 -5.05
CA ASN A 191 14.06 -13.02 -5.46
C ASN A 191 13.34 -11.88 -4.72
N LEU A 192 14.09 -10.86 -4.32
CA LEU A 192 13.59 -9.63 -3.73
C LEU A 192 14.09 -8.42 -4.53
N GLU A 193 13.16 -7.64 -5.05
CA GLU A 193 13.41 -6.26 -5.48
C GLU A 193 12.67 -5.29 -4.55
N HIS A 194 13.30 -4.20 -4.12
CA HIS A 194 12.60 -3.18 -3.34
C HIS A 194 13.04 -1.76 -3.69
N ARG A 195 12.13 -0.81 -3.46
CA ARG A 195 12.36 0.62 -3.66
C ARG A 195 11.73 1.45 -2.55
N GLU A 196 12.49 2.40 -2.05
CA GLU A 196 12.06 3.36 -1.04
C GLU A 196 11.58 4.67 -1.66
N PHE A 197 10.58 5.29 -1.02
CA PHE A 197 9.89 6.49 -1.48
C PHE A 197 9.74 7.52 -0.37
N HIS A 198 9.72 8.79 -0.79
CA HIS A 198 9.42 9.97 0.03
C HIS A 198 10.41 10.17 1.17
N LEU A 199 11.61 10.67 0.84
CA LEU A 199 12.62 11.10 1.81
C LEU A 199 12.36 12.54 2.25
N SER A 200 12.24 13.46 1.29
CA SER A 200 11.92 14.87 1.54
C SER A 200 10.49 15.20 1.14
N ALA A 201 9.89 14.44 0.21
CA ALA A 201 8.55 14.70 -0.32
C ALA A 201 7.45 14.72 0.77
N VAL A 202 7.66 14.02 1.90
CA VAL A 202 6.70 14.03 3.02
C VAL A 202 6.58 15.41 3.68
N SER A 203 7.58 16.29 3.53
CA SER A 203 7.49 17.68 4.01
C SER A 203 6.36 18.45 3.33
N ALA A 204 6.01 18.09 2.09
CA ALA A 204 4.96 18.76 1.33
C ALA A 204 3.58 18.69 2.01
N LEU A 205 3.34 17.69 2.87
CA LEU A 205 2.08 17.55 3.59
C LEU A 205 1.84 18.67 4.58
N PHE A 206 2.92 19.18 5.20
CA PHE A 206 2.84 20.32 6.09
C PHE A 206 2.53 21.59 5.28
N TRP A 207 3.10 21.70 4.07
CA TRP A 207 2.93 22.88 3.22
C TRP A 207 1.63 22.89 2.43
N ARG A 208 0.86 21.79 2.42
CA ARG A 208 -0.47 21.77 1.80
C ARG A 208 -1.44 22.79 2.43
N LYS A 209 -1.23 23.18 3.69
CA LYS A 209 -1.98 24.26 4.35
C LYS A 209 -1.47 25.66 3.99
N CYS A 210 -0.20 25.79 3.62
CA CYS A 210 0.45 27.08 3.33
C CYS A 210 0.41 27.42 1.82
N ILE A 211 0.46 26.41 0.96
CA ILE A 211 0.41 26.54 -0.50
C ILE A 211 -0.99 26.15 -0.95
N THR A 212 -1.90 27.13 -0.91
CA THR A 212 -3.30 26.95 -1.30
C THR A 212 -3.50 26.83 -2.81
N ILE A 213 -2.51 27.24 -3.62
CA ILE A 213 -2.54 27.18 -5.08
C ILE A 213 -2.14 25.78 -5.57
N PRO A 214 -3.07 24.98 -6.16
CA PRO A 214 -2.81 23.57 -6.50
C PRO A 214 -1.67 23.36 -7.50
N VAL A 215 -1.47 24.28 -8.43
CA VAL A 215 -0.38 24.20 -9.43
C VAL A 215 0.98 24.35 -8.77
N LEU A 216 1.14 25.33 -7.87
CA LEU A 216 2.39 25.56 -7.15
C LEU A 216 2.73 24.37 -6.24
N TYR A 217 1.74 23.83 -5.53
CA TYR A 217 1.90 22.62 -4.72
C TYR A 217 2.41 21.43 -5.55
N ARG A 218 1.81 21.18 -6.72
CA ARG A 218 2.21 20.08 -7.61
C ARG A 218 3.60 20.25 -8.18
N THR A 219 3.98 21.48 -8.55
CA THR A 219 5.33 21.75 -9.06
C THR A 219 6.37 21.58 -7.96
N PHE A 220 6.09 22.07 -6.75
CA PHE A 220 6.97 21.89 -5.59
C PHE A 220 7.14 20.41 -5.22
N LEU A 221 6.04 19.64 -5.17
CA LEU A 221 6.11 18.20 -4.89
C LEU A 221 6.92 17.45 -5.96
N ARG A 222 6.79 17.82 -7.23
CA ARG A 222 7.60 17.23 -8.31
C ARG A 222 9.09 17.51 -8.12
N LEU A 223 9.45 18.73 -7.72
CA LEU A 223 10.83 19.10 -7.40
C LEU A 223 11.38 18.25 -6.25
N LEU A 224 10.63 18.11 -5.15
CA LEU A 224 11.03 17.26 -4.02
C LEU A 224 11.22 15.80 -4.43
N LYS A 225 10.34 15.25 -5.28
CA LYS A 225 10.47 13.88 -5.81
C LYS A 225 11.72 13.72 -6.70
N ALA A 226 12.08 14.73 -7.48
CA ALA A 226 13.31 14.72 -8.27
C ALA A 226 14.56 14.75 -7.38
N ILE A 227 14.55 15.61 -6.35
CA ILE A 227 15.60 15.66 -5.33
C ILE A 227 15.75 14.30 -4.62
N ASP A 228 14.65 13.71 -4.16
CA ASP A 228 14.64 12.38 -3.54
C ASP A 228 15.29 11.34 -4.46
N THR A 229 14.94 11.34 -5.75
CA THR A 229 15.49 10.38 -6.72
C THR A 229 17.00 10.53 -6.86
N THR A 230 17.51 11.75 -6.95
CA THR A 230 18.95 12.00 -7.06
C THR A 230 19.67 11.64 -5.77
N LEU A 231 19.16 12.07 -4.61
CA LEU A 231 19.78 11.79 -3.31
C LEU A 231 19.84 10.29 -3.01
N LEU A 232 18.77 9.55 -3.28
CA LEU A 232 18.74 8.10 -3.02
C LEU A 232 19.66 7.30 -3.96
N LYS A 233 19.96 7.83 -5.15
CA LYS A 233 20.97 7.26 -6.06
C LYS A 233 22.39 7.55 -5.58
N CYS A 234 22.68 8.79 -5.19
CA CYS A 234 24.02 9.20 -4.76
C CYS A 234 24.37 8.73 -3.35
N LEU A 235 23.39 8.62 -2.47
CA LEU A 235 23.57 8.30 -1.04
C LEU A 235 22.59 7.19 -0.61
N PRO A 236 22.85 5.92 -1.00
CA PRO A 236 21.92 4.80 -0.76
C PRO A 236 21.59 4.57 0.73
N PHE A 237 22.48 4.96 1.64
CA PHE A 237 22.23 4.83 3.08
C PHE A 237 21.01 5.63 3.55
N LEU A 238 20.59 6.67 2.82
CA LEU A 238 19.43 7.50 3.10
C LEU A 238 18.10 6.77 2.94
N LYS A 239 18.06 5.65 2.20
CA LYS A 239 16.86 4.81 2.02
C LYS A 239 16.20 4.43 3.35
N ARG A 240 16.98 4.23 4.41
CA ARG A 240 16.47 3.91 5.76
C ARG A 240 15.56 5.00 6.35
N PHE A 241 15.66 6.23 5.85
CA PHE A 241 14.91 7.39 6.31
C PHE A 241 13.73 7.76 5.40
N CYS A 242 13.51 7.03 4.31
CA CYS A 242 12.29 7.17 3.50
C CYS A 242 11.05 6.76 4.29
N TRP A 243 9.88 7.21 3.85
CA TRP A 243 8.62 6.94 4.55
C TRP A 243 7.98 5.61 4.10
N ILE A 244 8.02 5.29 2.82
CA ILE A 244 7.38 4.09 2.27
C ILE A 244 8.45 3.23 1.61
N THR A 245 8.34 1.91 1.77
CA THR A 245 9.05 0.93 0.95
C THR A 245 8.04 0.11 0.16
N ALA A 246 8.40 -0.24 -1.07
CA ALA A 246 7.67 -1.18 -1.90
C ALA A 246 8.57 -2.35 -2.24
N MET A 247 8.16 -3.55 -1.86
CA MET A 247 8.84 -4.80 -2.10
C MET A 247 8.11 -5.58 -3.18
N VAL A 248 8.86 -6.19 -4.08
CA VAL A 248 8.38 -7.15 -5.07
C VAL A 248 9.19 -8.42 -4.86
N CYS A 249 8.56 -9.39 -4.22
CA CYS A 249 9.13 -10.70 -3.93
C CYS A 249 8.60 -11.72 -4.93
N GLN A 250 9.46 -12.60 -5.45
CA GLN A 250 9.08 -13.60 -6.46
C GLN A 250 9.35 -15.02 -5.96
N LYS A 251 8.42 -15.92 -6.28
CA LYS A 251 8.61 -17.36 -6.17
C LYS A 251 8.96 -17.94 -7.53
N ASN A 252 10.01 -18.75 -7.62
CA ASN A 252 10.43 -19.40 -8.87
C ASN A 252 9.69 -20.72 -9.12
#